data_AF-U2MNR7-F1
#
_entry.id   AF-U2MNR7-F1
#
_cell.length_a   1.000
_cell.length_b   1.000
_cell.length_c   1.000
_cell.angle_alpha   90.00
_cell.angle_beta   90.00
_cell.angle_gamma   90.00
#
_symmetry.space_group_name_H-M   'P 1'
#
loop_
_entity.id
_entity.type
_entity.pdbx_description
1 polymer ?
#
loop_
_entity_poly.entity_id
_entity_poly.type
_entity_poly.pdbx_seq_one_letter_code
_entity_poly.pdbx_strand_id
1 'polypeptide(L)' 'MRMTIEGYFDGKTFVPLEKLSLKPNQKVQITVLDEFLTSEKQKQIARKRDKEGDKKASLKI' A
#
# COMPACT_ATOMS: atom_id res chain seq x y z
N MET A 1 -2.33 18.62 -12.79
CA MET A 1 -3.45 18.10 -11.99
C MET A 1 -3.13 16.64 -11.63
N ARG A 2 -3.03 16.27 -10.36
CA ARG A 2 -2.85 14.86 -9.96
C ARG A 2 -4.23 14.23 -9.81
N MET A 3 -4.50 13.17 -10.56
CA MET A 3 -5.78 12.46 -10.51
C MET A 3 -5.64 11.34 -9.50
N THR A 4 -6.30 11.49 -8.37
CA THR A 4 -6.42 10.44 -7.35
C THR A 4 -7.75 9.76 -7.58
N ILE A 5 -7.76 8.44 -7.68
CA ILE A 5 -8.95 7.67 -8.00
C ILE A 5 -9.14 6.61 -6.95
N GLU A 6 -10.37 6.46 -6.50
CA GLU A 6 -10.75 5.47 -5.51
C GLU A 6 -11.18 4.17 -6.19
N GLY A 7 -10.86 3.05 -5.56
CA GLY A 7 -11.09 1.73 -6.14
C GLY A 7 -10.76 0.62 -5.18
N TYR A 8 -11.17 -0.58 -5.56
CA TYR A 8 -10.86 -1.79 -4.80
C TYR A 8 -9.53 -2.37 -5.25
N PHE A 9 -8.69 -2.73 -4.29
CA PHE A 9 -7.42 -3.38 -4.55
C PHE A 9 -7.37 -4.75 -3.88
N ASP A 10 -7.38 -5.81 -4.68
CA ASP A 10 -7.39 -7.20 -4.18
C ASP A 10 -5.98 -7.72 -3.84
N GLY A 11 -4.94 -6.87 -3.93
CA GLY A 11 -3.56 -7.25 -3.71
C GLY A 11 -2.82 -7.70 -4.98
N LYS A 12 -3.55 -8.01 -6.05
CA LYS A 12 -3.00 -8.28 -7.39
C LYS A 12 -3.52 -7.33 -8.45
N THR A 13 -4.83 -7.04 -8.41
CA THR A 13 -5.51 -6.21 -9.40
C THR A 13 -6.17 -5.03 -8.71
N PHE A 14 -6.05 -3.85 -9.32
CA PHE A 14 -6.79 -2.65 -8.93
C PHE A 14 -8.00 -2.50 -9.84
N VAL A 15 -9.19 -2.40 -9.23
CA VAL A 15 -10.46 -2.16 -9.92
C VAL A 15 -10.92 -0.75 -9.56
N PRO A 16 -10.75 0.22 -10.48
CA PRO A 16 -11.22 1.58 -10.24
C PRO A 16 -12.76 1.62 -10.22
N LEU A 17 -13.32 2.44 -9.34
CA LEU A 17 -14.76 2.71 -9.32
C LEU A 17 -15.17 3.62 -10.50
N GLU A 18 -14.26 4.48 -10.93
CA GLU A 18 -14.47 5.39 -12.05
C GLU A 18 -13.87 4.84 -13.35
N LYS A 19 -14.48 5.19 -14.49
CA LYS A 19 -13.94 4.83 -15.80
C LYS A 19 -12.64 5.58 -16.04
N LEU A 20 -11.54 4.82 -16.09
CA LEU A 20 -10.22 5.33 -16.46
C LEU A 20 -9.76 4.83 -17.82
N SER A 21 -9.21 5.76 -18.59
CA SER A 21 -8.38 5.45 -19.76
C SER A 21 -6.91 5.49 -19.35
N LEU A 22 -6.39 4.34 -18.92
CA LEU A 22 -4.96 4.16 -18.65
C LEU A 22 -4.25 3.62 -19.88
N LYS A 23 -3.00 4.08 -20.10
CA LYS A 23 -2.14 3.49 -21.12
C LYS A 23 -1.51 2.19 -20.58
N PRO A 24 -1.26 1.19 -21.45
CA PRO A 24 -0.48 0.03 -21.06
C PRO A 24 0.91 0.46 -20.56
N ASN A 25 1.43 -0.23 -19.54
CA ASN A 25 2.71 0.05 -18.85
C ASN A 25 2.80 1.43 -18.19
N GLN A 26 1.68 2.08 -17.89
CA GLN A 26 1.69 3.32 -17.15
C GLN A 26 2.05 3.07 -15.68
N LYS A 27 3.09 3.76 -15.18
CA LYS A 27 3.47 3.70 -13.77
C LYS A 27 2.38 4.33 -12.91
N VAL A 28 1.86 3.57 -11.96
CA VAL A 28 0.86 4.02 -11.00
C VAL A 28 1.39 3.85 -9.57
N GLN A 29 0.90 4.69 -8.65
CA GLN A 29 1.15 4.55 -7.23
C GLN A 29 -0.18 4.21 -6.55
N ILE A 30 -0.25 3.03 -5.95
CA ILE A 30 -1.40 2.61 -5.15
C ILE A 30 -1.08 2.92 -3.69
N THR A 31 -1.94 3.72 -3.05
CA THR A 31 -1.83 4.03 -1.63
C THR A 31 -3.05 3.46 -0.94
N VAL A 32 -2.84 2.53 -0.01
CA VAL A 32 -3.90 1.95 0.81
C VAL A 32 -3.74 2.50 2.22
N LEU A 33 -4.76 3.15 2.75
CA LEU A 33 -4.72 3.70 4.11
C LEU A 33 -4.91 2.59 5.14
N ASP A 34 -4.34 2.79 6.33
CA ASP A 34 -4.38 1.81 7.42
C ASP A 34 -5.82 1.43 7.82
N GLU A 35 -6.76 2.37 7.69
CA GLU A 35 -8.19 2.18 7.97
C GLU A 35 -8.86 1.15 7.05
N PHE A 36 -8.36 1.00 5.81
CA PHE A 36 -8.89 0.05 4.82
C PHE A 36 -8.14 -1.28 4.81
N LEU A 37 -7.15 -1.45 5.68
CA LEU A 37 -6.44 -2.71 5.81
C LEU A 37 -7.23 -3.65 6.73
N THR A 38 -7.32 -4.91 6.35
CA THR A 38 -7.86 -5.94 7.24
C THR A 38 -7.00 -6.10 8.49
N SER A 39 -7.61 -6.50 9.60
CA SER A 39 -6.93 -6.70 10.88
C SER A 39 -5.69 -7.61 10.78
N GLU A 40 -5.71 -8.57 9.85
CA GLU A 40 -4.56 -9.44 9.57
C GLU A 40 -3.40 -8.70 8.90
N LYS A 41 -3.68 -7.84 7.91
CA LYS A 41 -2.64 -7.01 7.29
C LYS A 41 -2.10 -5.97 8.25
N GLN A 42 -2.95 -5.37 9.08
CA GLN A 42 -2.52 -4.46 10.14
C GLN A 42 -1.55 -5.14 11.12
N LYS A 43 -1.88 -6.36 11.59
CA LYS A 43 -0.99 -7.15 12.46
C LYS A 43 0.35 -7.49 11.79
N GLN A 44 0.34 -7.82 10.50
CA GLN A 44 1.58 -8.09 9.76
C GLN A 44 2.46 -6.84 9.61
N ILE A 45 1.85 -5.69 9.36
CA ILE A 45 2.56 -4.41 9.23
C ILE A 45 3.12 -3.97 10.58
N ALA A 46 2.35 -4.08 11.67
CA ALA A 46 2.83 -3.81 13.03
C ALA A 46 4.06 -4.67 13.36
N ARG A 47 3.98 -5.99 13.12
CA ARG A 47 5.11 -6.92 13.32
C ARG A 47 6.34 -6.59 12.47
N LYS A 48 6.15 -6.02 11.27
CA LYS A 48 7.27 -5.58 10.42
C LYS A 48 7.91 -4.29 10.95
N ARG A 49 7.12 -3.34 11.46
CA ARG A 49 7.62 -2.10 12.07
C ARG A 49 8.49 -2.40 13.30
N ASP A 50 8.04 -3.31 14.17
CA ASP A 50 8.83 -3.74 15.35
C ASP A 50 10.19 -4.34 14.95
N LYS A 51 10.23 -5.19 13.92
CA LYS A 51 11.47 -5.81 13.44
C LYS A 51 12.43 -4.83 12.76
N GLU A 52 11.90 -3.77 12.14
CA GLU A 52 12.73 -2.76 11.47
C GLU A 52 13.35 -1.78 12.48
N GLY A 53 12.63 -1.47 13.58
CA GLY A 53 13.17 -0.72 14.71
C GLY A 53 14.34 -1.44 15.39
N ASP A 54 14.21 -2.74 15.62
CA ASP A 54 15.25 -3.57 16.25
C ASP A 54 16.53 -3.68 15.39
N LYS A 55 16.37 -3.84 14.07
CA LYS A 55 17.51 -3.84 13.11
C LYS A 55 18.23 -2.50 13.01
N LYS A 56 17.50 -1.37 13.09
CA LYS A 56 18.14 -0.04 13.07
C LYS A 56 18.85 0.30 14.38
N ALA A 57 18.38 -0.24 15.51
CA ALA A 57 19.07 -0.10 16.79
C ALA A 57 20.39 -0.88 16.83
N SER A 58 20.41 -2.09 16.25
CA SER A 58 21.58 -2.97 16.22
C SER A 58 22.65 -2.61 15.18
N LEU A 59 22.35 -1.72 14.22
CA LEU A 59 23.31 -1.23 13.21
C LEU A 59 23.97 0.11 13.60
N LYS A 60 23.61 0.70 14.74
CA LYS A 60 24.36 1.82 15.33
C LYS A 60 25.50 1.27 16.21
N ILE A 61 26.60 0.88 15.58
CA ILE A 61 27.86 0.54 16.25
C ILE A 61 28.99 1.21 15.48
#